data_AF-A0A1Y4HNB8-F1
#
_entry.id   AF-A0A1Y4HNB8-F1
#
_cell.length_a   1.000
_cell.length_b   1.000
_cell.length_c   1.000
_cell.angle_alpha   90.00
_cell.angle_beta   90.00
_cell.angle_gamma   90.00
#
_symmetry.space_group_name_H-M   'P 1'
#
loop_
_entity.id
_entity.type
_entity.pdbx_description
1 polymer ?
#
loop_
_entity_poly.entity_id
_entity_poly.type
_entity_poly.pdbx_seq_one_letter_code
_entity_poly.pdbx_strand_id
1 'polypeptide(L)'
;MLHIKKLDIFILKSFCLLFAGTFFICLFIFMMQFLWKFVDELVGKGLEVSVLAQFFFYAGLTLVPLSLPLAVLLAALITFGNFGERFELLAMKAAGVPLLRIMCPLILFIALVSCVSFYFQNVIGPRAQTKLYTLMFSMKQKSPEVDIPEGVFYDEIKGYNLYVRHKDKDTGMLYDVLIYNFEKGFENAQIIKADSGRLEMTADKKHLYLHLYSGEQFENLKDQRTLRKNVPYRRESFREKHAVIEFDSEFNMVDEGIMGNSEKSKDMWTLQADVDSMTHRTDSIGRAFFTEAMQGTYSMPSNLKREDTLKIEKAVLSNYNVDSLLDAATLSEKEKILSTAVSRASSAESDWNFKSFNMSQTDTGIRRHEAAWHEKITLSLACLIFFFIGAPLGGIIRKGGLGMPVVVSVLIFIVYYIINNTGFKMARDGKWIIWMGMWTSTAVLAPLGAFFTYKANKDSVVFNAEAYLHWIKKVLGIRSERHLFRKEVIIHDPDYARLPADLEALSESCRAYASRHNLKRMPNYVRLWMNTDEDREVESISARMETLIEEMSNTKSPRLIGVLNTYPILSAQAHVRPFRLYWLNVACGVLLPVGLFFFFRIWAYRLRLSKDMERIVKANEDAVYVIRSMEKDR
;
A
#
# COMPACT_ATOMS: atom_id res chain seq x y z
N MET A 1 18.86 -38.52 13.90
CA MET A 1 17.52 -39.13 13.66
C MET A 1 16.45 -38.27 14.32
N LEU A 2 15.57 -37.64 13.54
CA LEU A 2 14.46 -36.84 14.06
C LEU A 2 13.32 -37.77 14.53
N HIS A 3 13.28 -38.10 15.82
CA HIS A 3 12.11 -38.73 16.44
C HIS A 3 10.99 -37.70 16.55
N ILE A 4 10.11 -37.66 15.55
CA ILE A 4 8.93 -36.79 15.52
C ILE A 4 7.99 -37.22 16.65
N LYS A 5 7.74 -36.34 17.64
CA LYS A 5 6.84 -36.66 18.76
C LYS A 5 5.39 -36.56 18.32
N LYS A 6 4.47 -37.28 19.00
CA LYS A 6 3.02 -37.22 18.70
C LYS A 6 2.46 -35.79 18.69
N LEU A 7 2.97 -34.92 19.57
CA LEU A 7 2.63 -33.49 19.61
C LEU A 7 3.10 -32.73 18.36
N ASP A 8 4.31 -33.01 17.86
CA ASP A 8 4.83 -32.39 16.64
C ASP A 8 3.96 -32.80 15.43
N ILE A 9 3.53 -34.07 15.34
CA ILE A 9 2.60 -34.58 14.31
C ILE A 9 1.23 -33.90 14.40
N PHE A 10 0.67 -33.77 15.61
CA PHE A 10 -0.62 -33.13 15.83
C PHE A 10 -0.64 -31.68 15.34
N ILE A 11 0.37 -30.90 15.72
CA ILE A 11 0.51 -29.50 15.33
C ILE A 11 0.67 -29.38 13.81
N LEU A 12 1.55 -30.20 13.22
CA LEU A 12 1.83 -30.16 11.78
C LEU A 12 0.62 -30.61 10.93
N LYS A 13 -0.14 -31.62 11.38
CA LYS A 13 -1.38 -32.05 10.70
C LYS A 13 -2.45 -30.96 10.71
N SER A 14 -2.67 -30.33 11.87
CA SER A 14 -3.64 -29.25 12.04
C SER A 14 -3.27 -28.01 11.21
N PHE A 15 -1.99 -27.62 11.22
CA PHE A 15 -1.50 -26.50 10.41
C PHE A 15 -1.54 -26.81 8.90
N CYS A 16 -1.06 -27.97 8.46
CA CYS A 16 -0.91 -28.28 7.02
C CYS A 16 -2.26 -28.39 6.31
N LEU A 17 -3.29 -28.94 6.97
CA LEU A 17 -4.65 -29.00 6.43
C LEU A 17 -5.21 -27.57 6.20
N LEU A 18 -5.01 -26.70 7.19
CA LEU A 18 -5.50 -25.33 7.16
C LEU A 18 -4.69 -24.45 6.18
N PHE A 19 -3.38 -24.64 6.13
CA PHE A 19 -2.48 -24.02 5.16
C PHE A 19 -2.87 -24.37 3.72
N ALA A 20 -3.16 -25.63 3.41
CA ALA A 20 -3.60 -26.02 2.07
C ALA A 20 -4.91 -25.30 1.68
N GLY A 21 -5.93 -25.33 2.54
CA GLY A 21 -7.22 -24.66 2.26
C GLY A 21 -7.07 -23.14 2.10
N THR A 22 -6.34 -22.49 3.01
CA THR A 22 -6.10 -21.03 2.96
C THR A 22 -5.22 -20.62 1.79
N PHE A 23 -4.25 -21.45 1.38
CA PHE A 23 -3.45 -21.25 0.17
C PHE A 23 -4.30 -21.24 -1.10
N PHE A 24 -5.16 -22.25 -1.30
CA PHE A 24 -6.04 -22.28 -2.47
C PHE A 24 -7.05 -21.13 -2.48
N ILE A 25 -7.58 -20.73 -1.31
CA ILE A 25 -8.44 -19.53 -1.19
C ILE A 25 -7.67 -18.26 -1.57
N CYS A 26 -6.46 -18.05 -1.05
CA CYS A 26 -5.64 -16.88 -1.39
C CYS A 26 -5.26 -16.87 -2.87
N LEU A 27 -4.85 -18.01 -3.42
CA LEU A 27 -4.53 -18.17 -4.84
C LEU A 27 -5.74 -17.84 -5.73
N PHE A 28 -6.93 -18.32 -5.36
CA PHE A 28 -8.17 -18.02 -6.08
C PHE A 28 -8.53 -16.52 -6.03
N ILE A 29 -8.38 -15.87 -4.87
CA ILE A 29 -8.61 -14.42 -4.72
C ILE A 29 -7.65 -13.63 -5.61
N PHE A 30 -6.34 -13.94 -5.58
CA PHE A 30 -5.36 -13.29 -6.45
C PHE A 30 -5.61 -13.58 -7.93
N MET A 31 -6.03 -14.80 -8.29
CA MET A 31 -6.38 -15.17 -9.66
C MET A 31 -7.62 -14.41 -10.15
N MET A 32 -8.62 -14.18 -9.31
CA MET A 32 -9.79 -13.36 -9.65
C MET A 32 -9.44 -11.87 -9.79
N GLN A 33 -8.58 -11.34 -8.92
CA GLN A 33 -8.03 -9.99 -9.08
C GLN A 33 -7.24 -9.85 -10.40
N PHE A 34 -6.47 -10.88 -10.77
CA PHE A 34 -5.71 -10.93 -12.02
C PHE A 34 -6.63 -11.03 -13.24
N LEU A 35 -7.66 -11.87 -13.21
CA LEU A 35 -8.68 -11.97 -14.25
C LEU A 35 -9.35 -10.61 -14.47
N TRP A 36 -9.79 -9.93 -13.41
CA TRP A 36 -10.46 -8.63 -13.53
C TRP A 36 -9.55 -7.55 -14.13
N LYS A 37 -8.23 -7.61 -13.89
CA LYS A 37 -7.25 -6.72 -14.52
C LYS A 37 -7.11 -6.93 -16.03
N PHE A 38 -7.37 -8.14 -16.52
CA PHE A 38 -7.20 -8.52 -17.93
C PHE A 38 -8.53 -8.96 -18.58
N VAL A 39 -9.66 -8.53 -18.03
CA VAL A 39 -10.99 -8.94 -18.51
C VAL A 39 -11.23 -8.50 -19.95
N ASP A 40 -10.78 -7.30 -20.31
CA ASP A 40 -10.88 -6.74 -21.67
C ASP A 40 -9.98 -7.47 -22.69
N GLU A 41 -8.93 -8.15 -22.23
CA GLU A 41 -8.06 -8.97 -23.07
C GLU A 41 -8.62 -10.40 -23.30
N LEU A 42 -9.62 -10.81 -22.51
CA LEU A 42 -10.17 -12.17 -22.48
C LEU A 42 -11.62 -12.26 -23.00
N VAL A 43 -12.44 -11.26 -22.71
CA VAL A 43 -13.88 -11.25 -23.02
C VAL A 43 -14.11 -10.70 -24.43
N GLY A 44 -15.03 -11.32 -25.18
CA GLY A 44 -15.43 -10.86 -26.52
C GLY A 44 -14.50 -11.26 -27.68
N LYS A 45 -13.28 -11.75 -27.42
CA LYS A 45 -12.27 -12.07 -28.46
C LYS A 45 -12.32 -13.51 -29.02
N GLY A 46 -13.43 -14.23 -28.86
CA GLY A 46 -13.64 -15.57 -29.44
C GLY A 46 -12.55 -16.60 -29.07
N LEU A 47 -11.95 -16.50 -27.88
CA LEU A 47 -10.84 -17.34 -27.47
C LEU A 47 -11.28 -18.80 -27.25
N GLU A 48 -10.43 -19.73 -27.65
CA GLU A 48 -10.68 -21.16 -27.44
C GLU A 48 -10.49 -21.51 -25.95
N VAL A 49 -11.30 -22.45 -25.44
CA VAL A 49 -11.23 -22.89 -24.04
C VAL A 49 -9.85 -23.46 -23.67
N SER A 50 -9.13 -24.05 -24.63
CA SER A 50 -7.75 -24.54 -24.45
C SER A 50 -6.76 -23.40 -24.15
N VAL A 51 -6.84 -22.30 -24.90
CA VAL A 51 -6.05 -21.07 -24.72
C VAL A 51 -6.34 -20.45 -23.36
N LEU A 52 -7.62 -20.37 -22.99
CA LEU A 52 -8.06 -19.84 -21.69
C LEU A 52 -7.57 -20.71 -20.53
N ALA A 53 -7.59 -22.04 -20.68
CA ALA A 53 -7.06 -22.96 -19.67
C ALA A 53 -5.53 -22.83 -19.50
N GLN A 54 -4.78 -22.68 -20.60
CA GLN A 54 -3.34 -22.39 -20.54
C GLN A 54 -3.06 -21.05 -19.85
N PHE A 55 -3.83 -20.00 -20.16
CA PHE A 55 -3.73 -18.70 -19.52
C PHE A 55 -3.90 -18.80 -18.00
N PHE A 56 -4.99 -19.45 -17.53
CA PHE A 56 -5.21 -19.64 -16.09
C PHE A 56 -4.13 -20.50 -15.44
N PHE A 57 -3.61 -21.52 -16.12
CA PHE A 57 -2.53 -22.35 -15.59
C PHE A 57 -1.23 -21.56 -15.40
N TYR A 58 -0.78 -20.80 -16.40
CA TYR A 58 0.42 -19.98 -16.28
C TYR A 58 0.23 -18.81 -15.30
N ALA A 59 -0.93 -18.14 -15.32
CA ALA A 59 -1.26 -17.11 -14.32
C ALA A 59 -1.28 -17.67 -12.89
N GLY A 60 -1.84 -18.86 -12.69
CA GLY A 60 -1.80 -19.55 -11.40
C GLY A 60 -0.37 -19.74 -10.89
N LEU A 61 0.53 -20.27 -11.75
CA LEU A 61 1.94 -20.49 -11.42
C LEU A 61 2.70 -19.20 -11.06
N THR A 62 2.42 -18.07 -11.73
CA THR A 62 3.08 -16.78 -11.44
C THR A 62 2.54 -16.14 -10.15
N LEU A 63 1.32 -16.47 -9.73
CA LEU A 63 0.69 -15.95 -8.51
C LEU A 63 0.99 -16.76 -7.24
N VAL A 64 1.43 -18.01 -7.34
CA VAL A 64 1.80 -18.86 -6.17
C VAL A 64 2.74 -18.15 -5.19
N PRO A 65 3.84 -17.49 -5.59
CA PRO A 65 4.74 -16.82 -4.65
C PRO A 65 4.11 -15.65 -3.90
N LEU A 66 3.12 -14.99 -4.49
CA LEU A 66 2.41 -13.85 -3.88
C LEU A 66 1.33 -14.31 -2.90
N SER A 67 0.71 -15.48 -3.13
CA SER A 67 -0.31 -16.04 -2.24
C SER A 67 0.26 -16.76 -1.01
N LEU A 68 1.47 -17.34 -1.12
CA LEU A 68 2.11 -18.09 -0.03
C LEU A 68 2.28 -17.30 1.30
N PRO A 69 2.82 -16.05 1.33
CA PRO A 69 3.05 -15.35 2.59
C PRO A 69 1.74 -14.99 3.32
N LEU A 70 0.70 -14.62 2.57
CA LEU A 70 -0.64 -14.37 3.12
C LEU A 70 -1.30 -15.65 3.64
N ALA A 71 -1.19 -16.76 2.89
CA ALA A 71 -1.69 -18.06 3.31
C ALA A 71 -1.03 -18.54 4.60
N VAL A 72 0.31 -18.40 4.72
CA VAL A 72 1.05 -18.73 5.95
C VAL A 72 0.58 -17.87 7.13
N LEU A 73 0.42 -16.55 6.94
CA LEU A 73 -0.09 -15.65 7.98
C LEU A 73 -1.45 -16.11 8.50
N LEU A 74 -2.38 -16.34 7.59
CA LEU A 74 -3.79 -16.66 7.89
C LEU A 74 -3.91 -18.06 8.50
N ALA A 75 -3.21 -19.06 7.95
CA ALA A 75 -3.12 -20.39 8.53
C ALA A 75 -2.51 -20.39 9.93
N ALA A 76 -1.45 -19.62 10.18
CA ALA A 76 -0.83 -19.53 11.50
C ALA A 76 -1.77 -18.88 12.53
N LEU A 77 -2.40 -17.76 12.16
CA LEU A 77 -3.37 -17.06 13.00
C LEU A 77 -4.53 -17.96 13.41
N ILE A 78 -5.18 -18.64 12.46
CA ILE A 78 -6.33 -19.52 12.77
C ILE A 78 -5.87 -20.79 13.50
N THR A 79 -4.72 -21.40 13.15
CA THR A 79 -4.24 -22.61 13.85
C THR A 79 -3.99 -22.33 15.33
N PHE A 80 -3.22 -21.28 15.65
CA PHE A 80 -2.92 -20.93 17.04
C PHE A 80 -4.12 -20.29 17.76
N GLY A 81 -5.02 -19.62 17.04
CA GLY A 81 -6.31 -19.15 17.55
C GLY A 81 -7.21 -20.31 18.00
N ASN A 82 -7.40 -21.32 17.15
CA ASN A 82 -8.16 -22.52 17.46
C ASN A 82 -7.57 -23.29 18.65
N PHE A 83 -6.24 -23.43 18.73
CA PHE A 83 -5.57 -24.02 19.89
C PHE A 83 -5.78 -23.18 21.16
N GLY A 84 -5.88 -21.85 21.04
CA GLY A 84 -6.21 -20.95 22.15
C GLY A 84 -7.66 -21.08 22.63
N GLU A 85 -8.61 -21.12 21.69
CA GLU A 85 -10.06 -21.21 21.95
C GLU A 85 -10.45 -22.57 22.56
N ARG A 86 -9.87 -23.67 22.09
CA ARG A 86 -10.08 -25.03 22.63
C ARG A 86 -9.29 -25.33 23.91
N PHE A 87 -8.58 -24.34 24.46
CA PHE A 87 -7.64 -24.48 25.59
C PHE A 87 -6.48 -25.48 25.36
N GLU A 88 -6.32 -26.06 24.18
CA GLU A 88 -5.23 -26.98 23.82
C GLU A 88 -3.86 -26.32 24.03
N LEU A 89 -3.70 -25.06 23.61
CA LEU A 89 -2.48 -24.27 23.80
C LEU A 89 -2.19 -24.02 25.29
N LEU A 90 -3.24 -23.80 26.08
CA LEU A 90 -3.13 -23.57 27.53
C LEU A 90 -2.73 -24.86 28.25
N ALA A 91 -3.31 -26.00 27.88
CA ALA A 91 -2.92 -27.31 28.41
C ALA A 91 -1.46 -27.67 28.07
N MET A 92 -1.02 -27.42 26.83
CA MET A 92 0.39 -27.63 26.44
C MET A 92 1.36 -26.77 27.25
N LYS A 93 1.03 -25.49 27.50
CA LYS A 93 1.86 -24.60 28.32
C LYS A 93 1.83 -24.97 29.81
N ALA A 94 0.69 -25.41 30.34
CA ALA A 94 0.57 -25.90 31.71
C ALA A 94 1.41 -27.19 31.94
N ALA A 95 1.57 -28.02 30.91
CA ALA A 95 2.49 -29.16 30.91
C ALA A 95 3.99 -28.76 30.78
N GLY A 96 4.33 -27.48 30.91
CA GLY A 96 5.71 -26.98 30.87
C GLY A 96 6.31 -26.84 29.47
N VAL A 97 5.53 -26.99 28.39
CA VAL A 97 6.04 -26.86 27.01
C VAL A 97 6.06 -25.37 26.60
N PRO A 98 7.23 -24.76 26.30
CA PRO A 98 7.28 -23.36 25.90
C PRO A 98 6.71 -23.16 24.49
N LEU A 99 6.16 -21.96 24.22
CA LEU A 99 5.52 -21.64 22.94
C LEU A 99 6.46 -21.85 21.74
N LEU A 100 7.73 -21.50 21.89
CA LEU A 100 8.76 -21.73 20.87
C LEU A 100 8.94 -23.21 20.51
N ARG A 101 8.76 -24.14 21.46
CA ARG A 101 8.85 -25.59 21.19
C ARG A 101 7.63 -26.08 20.40
N ILE A 102 6.45 -25.53 20.69
CA ILE A 102 5.20 -25.80 19.94
C ILE A 102 5.31 -25.26 18.50
N MET A 103 5.94 -24.09 18.31
CA MET A 103 6.17 -23.50 16.99
C MET A 103 7.28 -24.20 16.19
N CYS A 104 8.28 -24.80 16.84
CA CYS A 104 9.46 -25.40 16.20
C CYS A 104 9.18 -26.33 14.99
N PRO A 105 8.25 -27.32 15.03
CA PRO A 105 7.95 -28.15 13.85
C PRO A 105 7.36 -27.34 12.69
N LEU A 106 6.62 -26.27 12.97
CA LEU A 106 6.08 -25.37 11.95
C LEU A 106 7.13 -24.43 11.37
N ILE A 107 8.10 -23.98 12.18
CA ILE A 107 9.24 -23.18 11.69
C ILE A 107 10.02 -23.98 10.64
N LEU A 108 10.29 -25.27 10.89
CA LEU A 108 10.97 -26.14 9.93
C LEU A 108 10.12 -26.36 8.65
N PHE A 109 8.81 -26.57 8.80
CA PHE A 109 7.90 -26.68 7.66
C PHE A 109 7.86 -25.39 6.82
N ILE A 110 7.85 -24.23 7.45
CA ILE A 110 7.74 -22.94 6.75
C ILE A 110 9.08 -22.49 6.17
N ALA A 111 10.21 -22.91 6.76
CA ALA A 111 11.51 -22.81 6.11
C ALA A 111 11.55 -23.64 4.80
N LEU A 112 10.98 -24.86 4.81
CA LEU A 112 10.83 -25.65 3.58
C LEU A 112 9.91 -24.96 2.56
N VAL A 113 8.74 -24.44 2.99
CA VAL A 113 7.83 -23.66 2.12
C VAL A 113 8.51 -22.40 1.57
N SER A 114 9.37 -21.72 2.34
CA SER A 114 10.18 -20.59 1.88
C SER A 114 11.17 -21.00 0.79
N CYS A 115 11.87 -22.13 0.95
CA CYS A 115 12.76 -22.68 -0.08
C CYS A 115 11.99 -23.08 -1.36
N VAL A 116 10.80 -23.68 -1.21
CA VAL A 116 9.91 -23.98 -2.34
C VAL A 116 9.43 -22.70 -3.03
N SER A 117 9.06 -21.67 -2.27
CA SER A 117 8.68 -20.35 -2.82
C SER A 117 9.84 -19.73 -3.62
N PHE A 118 11.07 -19.81 -3.11
CA PHE A 118 12.25 -19.33 -3.82
C PHE A 118 12.49 -20.11 -5.12
N TYR A 119 12.37 -21.45 -5.09
CA TYR A 119 12.48 -22.28 -6.29
C TYR A 119 11.40 -21.94 -7.33
N PHE A 120 10.16 -21.74 -6.90
CA PHE A 120 9.08 -21.25 -7.76
C PHE A 120 9.44 -19.90 -8.38
N GLN A 121 9.89 -18.92 -7.59
CA GLN A 121 10.25 -17.58 -8.09
C GLN A 121 11.51 -17.55 -8.96
N ASN A 122 12.42 -18.50 -8.79
CA ASN A 122 13.69 -18.53 -9.50
C ASN A 122 13.69 -19.39 -10.76
N VAL A 123 12.79 -20.38 -10.91
CA VAL A 123 12.81 -21.32 -12.04
C VAL A 123 11.45 -21.46 -12.73
N ILE A 124 10.36 -21.61 -11.96
CA ILE A 124 9.02 -21.87 -12.53
C ILE A 124 8.36 -20.57 -12.98
N GLY A 125 8.39 -19.55 -12.12
CA GLY A 125 7.81 -18.23 -12.32
C GLY A 125 8.36 -17.53 -13.57
N PRO A 126 9.68 -17.42 -13.78
CA PRO A 126 10.26 -16.82 -14.99
C PRO A 126 9.72 -17.44 -16.28
N ARG A 127 9.72 -18.78 -16.35
CA ARG A 127 9.19 -19.53 -17.51
C ARG A 127 7.69 -19.34 -17.69
N ALA A 128 6.92 -19.41 -16.61
CA ALA A 128 5.48 -19.18 -16.64
C ALA A 128 5.13 -17.74 -17.03
N GLN A 129 5.91 -16.75 -16.58
CA GLN A 129 5.74 -15.34 -16.90
C GLN A 129 6.03 -15.06 -18.38
N THR A 130 7.09 -15.65 -18.95
CA THR A 130 7.38 -15.56 -20.40
C THR A 130 6.22 -16.14 -21.20
N LYS A 131 5.80 -17.38 -20.91
CA LYS A 131 4.67 -18.05 -21.59
C LYS A 131 3.36 -17.25 -21.45
N LEU A 132 3.07 -16.73 -20.26
CA LEU A 132 1.89 -15.91 -20.00
C LEU A 132 1.91 -14.62 -20.82
N TYR A 133 3.02 -13.90 -20.88
CA TYR A 133 3.12 -12.68 -21.71
C TYR A 133 3.06 -12.97 -23.21
N THR A 134 3.73 -14.03 -23.71
CA THR A 134 3.61 -14.42 -25.13
C THR A 134 2.16 -14.79 -25.50
N LEU A 135 1.45 -15.43 -24.57
CA LEU A 135 0.04 -15.78 -24.75
C LEU A 135 -0.84 -14.53 -24.76
N MET A 136 -0.65 -13.60 -23.82
CA MET A 136 -1.36 -12.32 -23.80
C MET A 136 -1.13 -11.49 -25.06
N PHE A 137 0.12 -11.38 -25.53
CA PHE A 137 0.44 -10.64 -26.74
C PHE A 137 -0.24 -11.26 -27.98
N SER A 138 -0.20 -12.58 -28.11
CA SER A 138 -0.88 -13.31 -29.18
C SER A 138 -2.42 -13.21 -29.07
N MET A 139 -3.00 -13.13 -27.86
CA MET A 139 -4.43 -12.87 -27.65
C MET A 139 -4.85 -11.46 -28.05
N LYS A 140 -3.97 -10.45 -27.94
CA LYS A 140 -4.24 -9.10 -28.47
C LYS A 140 -4.27 -9.11 -29.99
N GLN A 141 -3.26 -9.71 -30.62
CA GLN A 141 -3.17 -9.78 -32.09
C GLN A 141 -4.33 -10.54 -32.74
N LYS A 142 -4.93 -11.53 -32.06
CA LYS A 142 -5.97 -12.39 -32.66
C LYS A 142 -7.30 -11.69 -33.01
N SER A 143 -7.60 -10.49 -32.51
CA SER A 143 -8.89 -9.82 -32.79
C SER A 143 -8.83 -8.27 -32.79
N PRO A 144 -8.21 -7.64 -33.82
CA PRO A 144 -8.19 -6.18 -33.96
C PRO A 144 -9.58 -5.57 -34.22
N GLU A 145 -10.48 -6.33 -34.84
CA GLU A 145 -11.85 -5.90 -35.20
C GLU A 145 -12.65 -5.36 -34.01
N VAL A 146 -12.39 -5.90 -32.81
CA VAL A 146 -13.10 -5.51 -31.58
C VAL A 146 -12.55 -4.21 -30.99
N ASP A 147 -11.25 -3.97 -31.12
CA ASP A 147 -10.47 -3.04 -30.26
C ASP A 147 -10.23 -1.63 -30.85
N ILE A 148 -10.72 -1.32 -32.07
CA ILE A 148 -10.62 0.05 -32.63
C ILE A 148 -11.41 1.03 -31.73
N PRO A 149 -10.76 1.99 -31.05
CA PRO A 149 -11.42 2.93 -30.16
C PRO A 149 -12.13 4.06 -30.92
N GLU A 150 -13.30 4.47 -30.43
CA GLU A 150 -14.01 5.64 -30.95
C GLU A 150 -13.30 6.95 -30.53
N GLY A 151 -13.09 7.86 -31.49
CA GLY A 151 -12.52 9.18 -31.27
C GLY A 151 -11.01 9.25 -31.03
N VAL A 152 -10.28 8.15 -31.23
CA VAL A 152 -8.81 8.07 -31.08
C VAL A 152 -8.17 7.47 -32.33
N PHE A 153 -6.91 7.80 -32.62
CA PHE A 153 -6.14 7.14 -33.67
C PHE A 153 -5.63 5.77 -33.19
N TYR A 154 -5.94 4.73 -33.97
CA TYR A 154 -5.53 3.35 -33.80
C TYR A 154 -4.37 3.04 -34.74
N ASP A 155 -3.22 2.64 -34.21
CA ASP A 155 -1.95 2.43 -34.93
C ASP A 155 -1.43 0.98 -34.86
N GLU A 156 -2.21 0.03 -34.31
CA GLU A 156 -1.81 -1.37 -34.17
C GLU A 156 -1.77 -2.14 -35.52
N ILE A 157 -2.43 -1.63 -36.56
CA ILE A 157 -2.35 -2.20 -37.91
C ILE A 157 -1.08 -1.65 -38.57
N LYS A 158 -0.11 -2.54 -38.82
CA LYS A 158 1.20 -2.17 -39.38
C LYS A 158 1.05 -1.37 -40.68
N GLY A 159 1.46 -0.10 -40.64
CA GLY A 159 1.43 0.81 -41.79
C GLY A 159 0.11 1.57 -42.00
N TYR A 160 -0.90 1.37 -41.14
CA TYR A 160 -2.21 2.02 -41.25
C TYR A 160 -2.61 2.65 -39.91
N ASN A 161 -2.75 3.98 -39.85
CA ASN A 161 -3.38 4.66 -38.72
C ASN A 161 -4.86 4.92 -39.04
N LEU A 162 -5.75 4.32 -38.28
CA LEU A 162 -7.21 4.38 -38.44
C LEU A 162 -7.83 5.28 -37.36
N TYR A 163 -8.72 6.19 -37.75
CA TYR A 163 -9.56 6.96 -36.84
C TYR A 163 -11.02 6.73 -37.21
N VAL A 164 -11.84 6.44 -36.21
CA VAL A 164 -13.28 6.23 -36.35
C VAL A 164 -13.98 7.12 -35.34
N ARG A 165 -14.93 7.93 -35.79
CA ARG A 165 -15.67 8.81 -34.88
C ARG A 165 -16.72 8.07 -34.06
N HIS A 166 -17.42 7.14 -34.70
CA HIS A 166 -18.45 6.34 -34.07
C HIS A 166 -18.49 4.91 -34.64
N LYS A 167 -18.71 3.92 -33.78
CA LYS A 167 -18.76 2.49 -34.14
C LYS A 167 -20.09 1.90 -33.68
N ASP A 168 -20.86 1.36 -34.63
CA ASP A 168 -22.01 0.52 -34.31
C ASP A 168 -21.53 -0.89 -33.95
N LYS A 169 -21.89 -1.34 -32.75
CA LYS A 169 -21.45 -2.62 -32.17
C LYS A 169 -22.26 -3.81 -32.65
N ASP A 170 -23.49 -3.59 -33.12
CA ASP A 170 -24.39 -4.66 -33.56
C ASP A 170 -24.17 -4.98 -35.05
N THR A 171 -23.86 -3.98 -35.88
CA THR A 171 -23.58 -4.15 -37.31
C THR A 171 -22.09 -4.24 -37.66
N GLY A 172 -21.21 -3.74 -36.78
CA GLY A 172 -19.78 -3.60 -37.04
C GLY A 172 -19.42 -2.44 -37.98
N MET A 173 -20.38 -1.55 -38.27
CA MET A 173 -20.15 -0.38 -39.12
C MET A 173 -19.39 0.72 -38.38
N LEU A 174 -18.41 1.29 -39.07
CA LEU A 174 -17.58 2.41 -38.65
C LEU A 174 -18.07 3.66 -39.39
N TYR A 175 -18.23 4.79 -38.69
CA TYR A 175 -18.73 6.06 -39.25
C TYR A 175 -17.71 7.19 -39.07
N ASP A 176 -17.66 8.12 -40.04
CA ASP A 176 -16.66 9.21 -40.12
C ASP A 176 -15.24 8.61 -39.99
N VAL A 177 -14.86 7.79 -40.98
CA VAL A 177 -13.61 7.02 -40.99
C VAL A 177 -12.50 7.82 -41.68
N LEU A 178 -11.35 7.95 -41.02
CA LEU A 178 -10.15 8.60 -41.56
C LEU A 178 -8.95 7.66 -41.42
N ILE A 179 -8.22 7.43 -42.50
CA ILE A 179 -7.16 6.41 -42.57
C ILE A 179 -5.92 7.03 -43.20
N TYR A 180 -4.78 6.86 -42.53
CA TYR A 180 -3.47 7.19 -43.06
C TYR A 180 -2.73 5.90 -43.39
N ASN A 181 -2.53 5.63 -44.68
CA ASN A 181 -1.68 4.53 -45.15
C ASN A 181 -0.25 5.06 -45.36
N PHE A 182 0.70 4.50 -44.62
CA PHE A 182 2.13 4.79 -44.62
C PHE A 182 3.00 3.70 -45.29
N GLU A 183 2.41 2.72 -45.96
CA GLU A 183 3.09 1.60 -46.63
C GLU A 183 4.17 2.07 -47.62
N LYS A 184 3.94 3.20 -48.31
CA LYS A 184 4.90 3.86 -49.22
C LYS A 184 5.86 4.85 -48.53
N GLY A 185 5.92 4.83 -47.20
CA GLY A 185 6.69 5.74 -46.36
C GLY A 185 5.98 7.07 -46.04
N PHE A 186 6.38 7.71 -44.93
CA PHE A 186 5.76 8.92 -44.38
C PHE A 186 5.60 10.08 -45.38
N GLU A 187 6.53 10.25 -46.32
CA GLU A 187 6.46 11.35 -47.29
C GLU A 187 5.39 11.17 -48.39
N ASN A 188 4.95 9.93 -48.62
CA ASN A 188 3.98 9.54 -49.65
C ASN A 188 2.69 8.96 -49.03
N ALA A 189 2.38 9.36 -47.78
CA ALA A 189 1.22 8.89 -47.06
C ALA A 189 -0.08 9.12 -47.87
N GLN A 190 -0.91 8.08 -47.97
CA GLN A 190 -2.24 8.19 -48.58
C GLN A 190 -3.25 8.47 -47.45
N ILE A 191 -4.06 9.51 -47.62
CA ILE A 191 -5.12 9.87 -46.67
C ILE A 191 -6.45 9.47 -47.29
N ILE A 192 -7.17 8.54 -46.66
CA ILE A 192 -8.49 8.08 -47.10
C ILE A 192 -9.51 8.54 -46.08
N LYS A 193 -10.52 9.31 -46.52
CA LYS A 193 -11.66 9.70 -45.68
C LYS A 193 -12.93 9.07 -46.27
N ALA A 194 -13.75 8.43 -45.45
CA ALA A 194 -15.02 7.83 -45.86
C ALA A 194 -16.13 8.13 -44.84
N ASP A 195 -17.36 8.31 -45.33
CA ASP A 195 -18.53 8.56 -44.48
C ASP A 195 -18.86 7.34 -43.62
N SER A 196 -18.69 6.13 -44.17
CA SER A 196 -18.74 4.88 -43.41
C SER A 196 -17.82 3.80 -43.98
N GLY A 197 -17.61 2.74 -43.19
CA GLY A 197 -16.85 1.57 -43.59
C GLY A 197 -17.09 0.37 -42.68
N ARG A 198 -16.50 -0.77 -43.04
CA ARG A 198 -16.54 -2.02 -42.28
C ARG A 198 -15.20 -2.73 -42.41
N LEU A 199 -14.72 -3.32 -41.33
CA LEU A 199 -13.53 -4.16 -41.34
C LEU A 199 -13.97 -5.61 -41.14
N GLU A 200 -13.58 -6.50 -42.05
CA GLU A 200 -13.89 -7.93 -42.02
C GLU A 200 -12.63 -8.74 -42.28
N MET A 201 -12.34 -9.76 -41.49
CA MET A 201 -11.26 -10.70 -41.77
C MET A 201 -11.67 -11.76 -42.81
N THR A 202 -10.79 -12.07 -43.77
CA THR A 202 -11.01 -13.15 -44.74
C THR A 202 -11.20 -14.50 -44.02
N ALA A 203 -11.98 -15.41 -44.62
CA ALA A 203 -12.13 -16.79 -44.11
C ALA A 203 -10.78 -17.50 -43.85
N ASP A 204 -9.78 -17.23 -44.70
CA ASP A 204 -8.41 -17.74 -44.60
C ASP A 204 -7.56 -17.08 -43.49
N LYS A 205 -8.10 -16.08 -42.78
CA LYS A 205 -7.48 -15.41 -41.62
C LYS A 205 -6.12 -14.75 -41.87
N LYS A 206 -5.80 -14.48 -43.14
CA LYS A 206 -4.51 -13.90 -43.59
C LYS A 206 -4.59 -12.49 -44.15
N HIS A 207 -5.80 -11.95 -44.24
CA HIS A 207 -6.02 -10.57 -44.70
C HIS A 207 -7.20 -9.94 -43.96
N LEU A 208 -7.12 -8.63 -43.73
CA LEU A 208 -8.24 -7.79 -43.32
C LEU A 208 -8.78 -7.07 -44.56
N TYR A 209 -10.05 -7.31 -44.87
CA TYR A 209 -10.81 -6.61 -45.88
C TYR A 209 -11.44 -5.36 -45.26
N LEU A 210 -11.00 -4.21 -45.72
CA LEU A 210 -11.52 -2.91 -45.36
C LEU A 210 -12.46 -2.43 -46.46
N HIS A 211 -13.75 -2.44 -46.16
CA HIS A 211 -14.82 -1.90 -47.00
C HIS A 211 -15.06 -0.44 -46.63
N LEU A 212 -15.04 0.46 -47.59
CA LEU A 212 -15.27 1.89 -47.40
C LEU A 212 -16.38 2.37 -48.35
N TYR A 213 -17.30 3.16 -47.82
CA TYR A 213 -18.45 3.69 -48.53
C TYR A 213 -18.42 5.22 -48.53
N SER A 214 -18.69 5.82 -49.69
CA SER A 214 -18.74 7.28 -49.92
C SER A 214 -17.54 8.02 -49.34
N GLY A 215 -16.45 8.13 -50.09
CA GLY A 215 -15.22 8.74 -49.59
C GLY A 215 -14.35 9.41 -50.63
N GLU A 216 -13.29 10.07 -50.15
CA GLU A 216 -12.23 10.66 -50.95
C GLU A 216 -10.86 10.16 -50.45
N GLN A 217 -10.02 9.72 -51.38
CA GLN A 217 -8.60 9.44 -51.14
C GLN A 217 -7.73 10.56 -51.71
N PHE A 218 -6.70 10.94 -50.95
CA PHE A 218 -5.68 11.91 -51.31
C PHE A 218 -4.30 11.24 -51.24
N GLU A 219 -3.49 11.43 -52.29
CA GLU A 219 -2.10 10.97 -52.33
C GLU A 219 -1.21 12.04 -52.99
N ASN A 220 -0.04 12.29 -52.41
CA ASN A 220 0.96 13.18 -53.00
C ASN A 220 1.78 12.42 -54.05
N LEU A 221 1.84 12.96 -55.28
CA LEU A 221 2.65 12.41 -56.36
C LEU A 221 4.04 13.04 -56.35
N LYS A 222 4.82 12.78 -55.29
CA LYS A 222 6.24 13.15 -55.24
C LYS A 222 7.06 12.19 -56.12
N ASP A 223 7.46 12.67 -57.29
CA ASP A 223 8.51 12.00 -58.06
C ASP A 223 9.89 12.48 -57.58
N GLN A 224 10.79 11.53 -57.27
CA GLN A 224 11.98 11.72 -56.42
C GLN A 224 13.09 12.60 -57.04
N ARG A 225 12.82 13.21 -58.19
CA ARG A 225 13.81 13.91 -59.04
C ARG A 225 13.52 15.40 -59.25
N THR A 226 12.44 15.97 -58.71
CA THR A 226 12.09 17.38 -58.99
C THR A 226 11.71 18.19 -57.75
N LEU A 227 12.63 19.05 -57.30
CA LEU A 227 12.43 20.06 -56.24
C LEU A 227 11.56 21.23 -56.75
N ARG A 228 10.30 20.98 -57.12
CA ARG A 228 9.32 22.03 -57.44
C ARG A 228 8.46 22.36 -56.23
N LYS A 229 8.20 23.66 -56.01
CA LYS A 229 7.32 24.18 -54.93
C LYS A 229 5.88 23.65 -55.00
N ASN A 230 5.42 23.23 -56.18
CA ASN A 230 4.09 22.66 -56.38
C ASN A 230 4.22 21.14 -56.48
N VAL A 231 3.89 20.43 -55.40
CA VAL A 231 3.73 18.98 -55.41
C VAL A 231 2.38 18.65 -56.06
N PRO A 232 2.33 17.91 -57.18
CA PRO A 232 1.06 17.45 -57.74
C PRO A 232 0.43 16.43 -56.77
N TYR A 233 -0.86 16.56 -56.53
CA TYR A 233 -1.64 15.63 -55.71
C TYR A 233 -2.67 14.91 -56.58
N ARG A 234 -2.98 13.67 -56.21
CA ARG A 234 -4.10 12.90 -56.76
C ARG A 234 -5.22 12.90 -55.73
N ARG A 235 -6.42 13.29 -56.15
CA ARG A 235 -7.66 13.05 -55.40
C ARG A 235 -8.53 12.06 -56.18
N GLU A 236 -9.02 11.06 -55.48
CA GLU A 236 -9.90 10.00 -56.00
C GLU A 236 -11.15 9.94 -55.13
N SER A 237 -12.29 10.40 -55.65
CA SER A 237 -13.59 10.28 -54.97
C SER A 237 -14.25 8.95 -55.37
N PHE A 238 -14.68 8.15 -54.41
CA PHE A 238 -15.22 6.81 -54.62
C PHE A 238 -16.57 6.62 -53.91
N ARG A 239 -17.46 5.83 -54.53
CA ARG A 239 -18.73 5.42 -53.90
C ARG A 239 -18.55 4.20 -53.00
N GLU A 240 -17.69 3.29 -53.42
CA GLU A 240 -17.31 2.08 -52.70
C GLU A 240 -15.84 1.79 -53.01
N LYS A 241 -15.07 1.39 -52.01
CA LYS A 241 -13.66 1.05 -52.14
C LYS A 241 -13.32 -0.08 -51.18
N HIS A 242 -12.59 -1.07 -51.68
CA HIS A 242 -12.07 -2.17 -50.88
C HIS A 242 -10.55 -2.10 -50.84
N ALA A 243 -9.98 -2.16 -49.65
CA ALA A 243 -8.55 -2.37 -49.45
C ALA A 243 -8.34 -3.71 -48.75
N VAL A 244 -7.36 -4.48 -49.21
CA VAL A 244 -6.95 -5.73 -48.58
C VAL A 244 -5.63 -5.44 -47.87
N ILE A 245 -5.62 -5.59 -46.55
CA ILE A 245 -4.43 -5.41 -45.71
C ILE A 245 -3.93 -6.80 -45.36
N GLU A 246 -2.67 -7.11 -45.69
CA GLU A 246 -2.02 -8.36 -45.26
C GLU A 246 -1.99 -8.42 -43.73
N PHE A 247 -2.59 -9.46 -43.16
CA PHE A 247 -2.78 -9.60 -41.72
C PHE A 247 -2.83 -11.07 -41.33
N ASP A 248 -1.69 -11.62 -40.87
CA ASP A 248 -1.64 -13.00 -40.39
C ASP A 248 -2.28 -13.11 -38.99
N SER A 249 -3.45 -13.73 -38.93
CA SER A 249 -4.16 -14.06 -37.69
C SER A 249 -4.02 -15.54 -37.29
N GLU A 250 -3.18 -16.34 -37.96
CA GLU A 250 -2.82 -17.65 -37.43
C GLU A 250 -2.10 -17.46 -36.09
N PHE A 251 -2.49 -18.26 -35.08
CA PHE A 251 -1.88 -18.19 -33.75
C PHE A 251 -0.46 -18.78 -33.81
N ASN A 252 0.48 -17.95 -34.24
CA ASN A 252 1.89 -18.19 -34.07
C ASN A 252 2.29 -17.66 -32.70
N MET A 253 2.83 -18.52 -31.83
CA MET A 253 3.48 -18.04 -30.61
C MET A 253 4.59 -17.08 -31.03
N VAL A 254 4.44 -15.80 -30.68
CA VAL A 254 5.48 -14.81 -30.92
C VAL A 254 6.77 -15.24 -30.23
N ASP A 255 7.88 -15.15 -30.96
CA ASP A 255 9.17 -15.69 -30.54
C ASP A 255 9.56 -15.18 -29.14
N GLU A 256 9.93 -16.12 -28.26
CA GLU A 256 10.14 -15.86 -26.83
C GLU A 256 11.23 -14.80 -26.60
N GLY A 257 12.15 -14.66 -27.54
CA GLY A 257 13.23 -13.67 -27.54
C GLY A 257 12.77 -12.21 -27.48
N ILE A 258 11.59 -11.87 -28.00
CA ILE A 258 11.09 -10.48 -27.97
C ILE A 258 10.75 -10.05 -26.53
N MET A 259 10.21 -10.96 -25.72
CA MET A 259 9.67 -10.63 -24.39
C MET A 259 10.51 -11.16 -23.22
N GLY A 260 11.43 -12.10 -23.47
CA GLY A 260 12.36 -12.63 -22.47
C GLY A 260 13.24 -11.58 -21.79
N ASN A 261 13.36 -10.38 -22.37
CA ASN A 261 14.14 -9.28 -21.82
C ASN A 261 13.49 -8.53 -20.63
N SER A 262 12.26 -8.88 -20.20
CA SER A 262 11.69 -8.32 -18.95
C SER A 262 12.44 -8.83 -17.71
N GLU A 263 12.48 -7.99 -16.68
CA GLU A 263 12.98 -8.32 -15.35
C GLU A 263 12.22 -9.48 -14.68
N LYS A 264 10.93 -9.71 -15.03
CA LYS A 264 10.11 -10.76 -14.40
C LYS A 264 10.18 -12.12 -15.10
N SER A 265 10.69 -12.18 -16.33
CA SER A 265 10.89 -13.40 -17.12
C SER A 265 12.25 -14.08 -16.89
N LYS A 266 13.06 -13.58 -15.95
CA LYS A 266 14.47 -13.97 -15.78
C LYS A 266 14.76 -14.66 -14.45
N ASP A 267 15.70 -15.60 -14.47
CA ASP A 267 16.27 -16.27 -13.30
C ASP A 267 17.30 -15.34 -12.62
N MET A 268 17.64 -15.60 -11.35
CA MET A 268 18.52 -14.73 -10.55
C MET A 268 19.90 -14.49 -11.19
N TRP A 269 20.47 -15.53 -11.80
CA TRP A 269 21.78 -15.44 -12.47
C TRP A 269 21.73 -14.57 -13.73
N THR A 270 20.69 -14.73 -14.54
CA THR A 270 20.46 -13.91 -15.74
C THR A 270 20.25 -12.45 -15.37
N LEU A 271 19.49 -12.16 -14.29
CA LEU A 271 19.35 -10.80 -13.76
C LEU A 271 20.68 -10.17 -13.37
N GLN A 272 21.59 -10.93 -12.74
CA GLN A 272 22.93 -10.43 -12.40
C GLN A 272 23.74 -10.09 -13.65
N ALA A 273 23.81 -11.01 -14.62
CA ALA A 273 24.53 -10.81 -15.87
C ALA A 273 23.98 -9.63 -16.70
N ASP A 274 22.66 -9.42 -16.66
CA ASP A 274 22.01 -8.27 -17.30
C ASP A 274 22.32 -6.96 -16.57
N VAL A 275 22.32 -6.93 -15.23
CA VAL A 275 22.75 -5.74 -14.46
C VAL A 275 24.21 -5.39 -14.78
N ASP A 276 25.10 -6.38 -14.78
CA ASP A 276 26.53 -6.16 -15.05
C ASP A 276 26.76 -5.64 -16.48
N SER A 277 26.13 -6.25 -17.48
CA SER A 277 26.26 -5.86 -18.89
C SER A 277 25.58 -4.53 -19.22
N MET A 278 24.41 -4.25 -18.64
CA MET A 278 23.73 -2.96 -18.77
C MET A 278 24.52 -1.84 -18.10
N THR A 279 25.13 -2.09 -16.93
CA THR A 279 26.00 -1.11 -16.25
C THR A 279 27.24 -0.82 -17.10
N HIS A 280 27.95 -1.83 -17.59
CA HIS A 280 29.11 -1.65 -18.47
C HIS A 280 28.76 -0.88 -19.76
N ARG A 281 27.61 -1.16 -20.37
CA ARG A 281 27.11 -0.42 -21.54
C ARG A 281 26.79 1.04 -21.20
N THR A 282 26.17 1.29 -20.04
CA THR A 282 25.79 2.63 -19.57
C THR A 282 27.03 3.47 -19.28
N ASP A 283 28.03 2.91 -18.60
CA ASP A 283 29.33 3.55 -18.37
C ASP A 283 30.06 3.89 -19.67
N SER A 284 30.02 2.98 -20.65
CA SER A 284 30.64 3.20 -21.96
C SER A 284 29.98 4.35 -22.73
N ILE A 285 28.63 4.42 -22.70
CA ILE A 285 27.85 5.51 -23.29
C ILE A 285 28.12 6.83 -22.54
N GLY A 286 28.17 6.82 -21.21
CA GLY A 286 28.49 7.99 -20.39
C GLY A 286 29.89 8.57 -20.70
N ARG A 287 30.90 7.71 -20.88
CA ARG A 287 32.25 8.13 -21.30
C ARG A 287 32.27 8.71 -22.71
N ALA A 288 31.46 8.16 -23.63
CA ALA A 288 31.31 8.71 -24.97
C ALA A 288 30.70 10.12 -24.94
N PHE A 289 29.58 10.30 -24.23
CA PHE A 289 28.94 11.62 -24.05
C PHE A 289 29.85 12.63 -23.34
N PHE A 290 30.64 12.21 -22.35
CA PHE A 290 31.64 13.07 -21.71
C PHE A 290 32.72 13.54 -22.69
N THR A 291 33.24 12.62 -23.51
CA THR A 291 34.27 12.92 -24.53
C THR A 291 33.71 13.86 -25.60
N GLU A 292 32.48 13.62 -26.05
CA GLU A 292 31.77 14.46 -27.02
C GLU A 292 31.53 15.87 -26.46
N ALA A 293 31.08 15.99 -25.21
CA ALA A 293 30.85 17.27 -24.54
C ALA A 293 32.14 18.10 -24.37
N MET A 294 33.27 17.45 -24.09
CA MET A 294 34.59 18.10 -24.09
C MET A 294 35.00 18.63 -25.46
N GLN A 295 34.61 17.96 -26.55
CA GLN A 295 35.00 18.32 -27.92
C GLN A 295 34.04 19.32 -28.58
N GLY A 296 32.75 19.31 -28.21
CA GLY A 296 31.70 20.06 -28.91
C GLY A 296 31.69 21.57 -28.63
N THR A 297 31.69 21.98 -27.36
CA THR A 297 31.39 23.38 -26.97
C THR A 297 32.47 24.39 -27.39
N TYR A 298 33.72 23.94 -27.50
CA TYR A 298 34.87 24.76 -27.90
C TYR A 298 35.63 24.16 -29.09
N SER A 299 34.90 23.54 -30.03
CA SER A 299 35.50 23.04 -31.26
C SER A 299 36.15 24.18 -32.07
N MET A 300 37.40 23.97 -32.48
CA MET A 300 38.15 24.93 -33.29
C MET A 300 37.43 25.18 -34.63
N PRO A 301 37.26 26.43 -35.08
CA PRO A 301 36.62 26.71 -36.36
C PRO A 301 37.37 26.01 -37.51
N SER A 302 36.65 25.24 -38.33
CA SER A 302 37.22 24.47 -39.45
C SER A 302 37.89 25.32 -40.55
N ASN A 303 37.79 26.65 -40.47
CA ASN A 303 38.30 27.61 -41.44
C ASN A 303 39.58 28.35 -40.98
N LEU A 304 40.30 27.83 -39.98
CA LEU A 304 41.57 28.40 -39.52
C LEU A 304 42.65 28.33 -40.61
N LYS A 305 43.22 29.48 -41.00
CA LYS A 305 44.37 29.54 -41.90
C LYS A 305 45.67 29.46 -41.09
N ARG A 306 46.77 29.06 -41.75
CA ARG A 306 48.12 28.98 -41.14
C ARG A 306 48.60 30.30 -40.52
N GLU A 307 48.12 31.43 -41.05
CA GLU A 307 48.37 32.78 -40.51
C GLU A 307 47.68 33.03 -39.18
N ASP A 308 46.50 32.42 -38.94
CA ASP A 308 45.73 32.62 -37.72
C ASP A 308 46.30 31.80 -36.56
N THR A 309 46.94 30.65 -36.84
CA THR A 309 47.68 29.87 -35.85
C THR A 309 48.78 30.71 -35.16
N LEU A 310 49.53 31.50 -35.94
CA LEU A 310 50.57 32.41 -35.42
C LEU A 310 50.01 33.61 -34.66
N LYS A 311 48.75 33.99 -34.89
CA LYS A 311 48.05 35.03 -34.10
C LYS A 311 47.58 34.47 -32.77
N ILE A 312 47.07 33.23 -32.76
CA ILE A 312 46.62 32.53 -31.55
C ILE A 312 47.79 32.27 -30.60
N GLU A 313 48.95 31.82 -31.11
CA GLU A 313 50.16 31.61 -30.31
C GLU A 313 50.69 32.91 -29.67
N LYS A 314 50.49 34.06 -30.33
CA LYS A 314 50.86 35.39 -29.82
C LYS A 314 49.76 36.05 -28.98
N ALA A 315 48.57 35.48 -28.92
CA ALA A 315 47.44 36.05 -28.19
C ALA A 315 47.56 35.71 -26.70
N VAL A 316 47.92 36.72 -25.90
CA VAL A 316 47.78 36.62 -24.44
C VAL A 316 46.29 36.63 -24.12
N LEU A 317 45.79 35.53 -23.56
CA LEU A 317 44.39 35.36 -23.12
C LEU A 317 44.10 36.21 -21.86
N SER A 318 44.05 37.53 -22.01
CA SER A 318 43.45 38.44 -21.03
C SER A 318 41.92 38.42 -21.13
N ASN A 319 41.23 38.68 -20.01
CA ASN A 319 39.76 38.77 -19.96
C ASN A 319 39.20 39.66 -21.08
N TYR A 320 38.49 39.03 -22.03
CA TYR A 320 37.78 39.71 -23.10
C TYR A 320 36.34 40.00 -22.67
N ASN A 321 35.88 41.25 -22.84
CA ASN A 321 34.49 41.59 -22.61
C ASN A 321 33.67 41.31 -23.88
N VAL A 322 32.86 40.25 -23.84
CA VAL A 322 32.01 39.81 -24.96
C VAL A 322 30.96 40.86 -25.32
N ASP A 323 30.43 41.59 -24.32
CA ASP A 323 29.38 42.59 -24.54
C ASP A 323 29.92 43.77 -25.37
N SER A 324 31.16 44.21 -25.09
CA SER A 324 31.82 45.26 -25.87
C SER A 324 32.11 44.86 -27.33
N LEU A 325 32.31 43.56 -27.61
CA LEU A 325 32.48 43.04 -28.97
C LEU A 325 31.14 42.94 -29.70
N LEU A 326 30.08 42.53 -28.98
CA LEU A 326 28.73 42.53 -29.52
C LEU A 326 28.29 43.96 -29.84
N ASP A 327 28.50 44.91 -28.94
CA ASP A 327 28.07 46.30 -29.11
C ASP A 327 28.72 47.00 -30.31
N ALA A 328 29.98 46.69 -30.60
CA ALA A 328 30.71 47.20 -31.76
C ALA A 328 30.26 46.62 -33.11
N ALA A 329 29.49 45.52 -33.13
CA ALA A 329 29.02 44.89 -34.36
C ALA A 329 27.81 45.62 -34.98
N THR A 330 27.64 45.49 -36.30
CA THR A 330 26.50 46.08 -37.02
C THR A 330 25.18 45.39 -36.65
N LEU A 331 24.03 46.04 -36.91
CA LEU A 331 22.72 45.49 -36.57
C LEU A 331 22.45 44.11 -37.20
N SER A 332 22.86 43.91 -38.46
CA SER A 332 22.71 42.63 -39.16
C SER A 332 23.65 41.55 -38.61
N GLU A 333 24.86 41.92 -38.18
CA GLU A 333 25.77 41.00 -37.49
C GLU A 333 25.25 40.62 -36.11
N LYS A 334 24.71 41.58 -35.34
CA LYS A 334 24.04 41.32 -34.05
C LYS A 334 22.90 40.31 -34.22
N GLU A 335 21.99 40.52 -35.18
CA GLU A 335 20.88 39.60 -35.45
C GLU A 335 21.36 38.20 -35.87
N LYS A 336 22.40 38.12 -36.72
CA LYS A 336 23.01 36.85 -37.14
C LYS A 336 23.71 36.12 -35.99
N ILE A 337 24.43 36.84 -35.12
CA ILE A 337 25.09 36.28 -33.94
C ILE A 337 24.04 35.75 -32.95
N LEU A 338 23.01 36.55 -32.65
CA LEU A 338 21.94 36.16 -31.72
C LEU A 338 21.13 34.97 -32.24
N SER A 339 20.70 34.98 -33.50
CA SER A 339 19.98 33.84 -34.09
C SER A 339 20.83 32.56 -34.15
N THR A 340 22.13 32.67 -34.45
CA THR A 340 23.06 31.53 -34.39
C THR A 340 23.26 31.04 -32.94
N ALA A 341 23.36 31.94 -31.97
CA ALA A 341 23.51 31.59 -30.55
C ALA A 341 22.26 30.90 -30.00
N VAL A 342 21.07 31.44 -30.28
CA VAL A 342 19.77 30.83 -29.92
C VAL A 342 19.63 29.46 -30.57
N SER A 343 19.90 29.34 -31.88
CA SER A 343 19.84 28.05 -32.58
C SER A 343 20.78 27.02 -31.96
N ARG A 344 22.04 27.39 -31.67
CA ARG A 344 23.00 26.51 -31.00
C ARG A 344 22.55 26.11 -29.59
N ALA A 345 22.03 27.05 -28.81
CA ALA A 345 21.53 26.79 -27.46
C ALA A 345 20.35 25.81 -27.48
N SER A 346 19.35 26.03 -28.34
CA SER A 346 18.19 25.13 -28.48
C SER A 346 18.57 23.75 -29.05
N SER A 347 19.53 23.67 -29.97
CA SER A 347 20.07 22.38 -30.44
C SER A 347 20.81 21.63 -29.33
N ALA A 348 21.64 22.32 -28.54
CA ALA A 348 22.33 21.71 -27.41
C ALA A 348 21.35 21.26 -26.31
N GLU A 349 20.35 22.08 -25.98
CA GLU A 349 19.27 21.71 -25.06
C GLU A 349 18.54 20.44 -25.52
N SER A 350 18.17 20.38 -26.81
CA SER A 350 17.48 19.22 -27.39
C SER A 350 18.33 17.94 -27.31
N ASP A 351 19.63 18.04 -27.63
CA ASP A 351 20.59 16.95 -27.55
C ASP A 351 20.82 16.49 -26.09
N TRP A 352 21.03 17.41 -25.15
CA TRP A 352 21.16 17.09 -23.73
C TRP A 352 19.90 16.47 -23.13
N ASN A 353 18.72 16.95 -23.52
CA ASN A 353 17.45 16.35 -23.12
C ASN A 353 17.31 14.92 -23.67
N PHE A 354 17.68 14.66 -24.92
CA PHE A 354 17.68 13.31 -25.50
C PHE A 354 18.69 12.38 -24.80
N LYS A 355 19.93 12.84 -24.55
CA LYS A 355 20.96 12.09 -23.82
C LYS A 355 20.55 11.76 -22.39
N SER A 356 19.99 12.74 -21.68
CA SER A 356 19.45 12.59 -20.32
C SER A 356 18.27 11.61 -20.28
N PHE A 357 17.35 11.69 -21.24
CA PHE A 357 16.22 10.77 -21.36
C PHE A 357 16.68 9.33 -21.57
N ASN A 358 17.59 9.09 -22.53
CA ASN A 358 18.15 7.76 -22.77
C ASN A 358 18.85 7.21 -21.51
N MET A 359 19.73 8.01 -20.89
CA MET A 359 20.46 7.63 -19.68
C MET A 359 19.50 7.24 -18.54
N SER A 360 18.49 8.07 -18.28
CA SER A 360 17.45 7.85 -17.26
C SER A 360 16.61 6.59 -17.53
N GLN A 361 16.30 6.29 -18.79
CA GLN A 361 15.63 5.03 -19.16
C GLN A 361 16.52 3.82 -18.88
N THR A 362 17.81 3.84 -19.22
CA THR A 362 18.74 2.74 -18.91
C THR A 362 18.95 2.54 -17.41
N ASP A 363 19.16 3.61 -16.63
CA ASP A 363 19.28 3.54 -15.16
C ASP A 363 17.97 2.98 -14.53
N THR A 364 16.81 3.44 -14.98
CA THR A 364 15.51 2.87 -14.57
C THR A 364 15.43 1.37 -14.91
N GLY A 365 15.99 0.94 -16.05
CA GLY A 365 16.10 -0.46 -16.45
C GLY A 365 16.98 -1.28 -15.50
N ILE A 366 18.18 -0.79 -15.18
CA ILE A 366 19.12 -1.42 -14.24
C ILE A 366 18.45 -1.58 -12.86
N ARG A 367 17.85 -0.50 -12.35
CA ARG A 367 17.13 -0.48 -11.06
C ARG A 367 16.02 -1.52 -10.97
N ARG A 368 15.30 -1.79 -12.06
CA ARG A 368 14.24 -2.83 -12.09
C ARG A 368 14.82 -4.24 -12.02
N HIS A 369 15.94 -4.51 -12.69
CA HIS A 369 16.59 -5.82 -12.66
C HIS A 369 17.18 -6.10 -11.26
N GLU A 370 17.86 -5.12 -10.65
CA GLU A 370 18.38 -5.23 -9.27
C GLU A 370 17.24 -5.33 -8.23
N ALA A 371 16.14 -4.58 -8.42
CA ALA A 371 14.96 -4.71 -7.57
C ALA A 371 14.31 -6.10 -7.68
N ALA A 372 14.17 -6.66 -8.88
CA ALA A 372 13.63 -8.01 -9.11
C ALA A 372 14.53 -9.11 -8.49
N TRP A 373 15.85 -8.91 -8.49
CA TRP A 373 16.81 -9.77 -7.80
C TRP A 373 16.52 -9.82 -6.29
N HIS A 374 16.34 -8.65 -5.65
CA HIS A 374 15.99 -8.58 -4.24
C HIS A 374 14.56 -9.08 -3.94
N GLU A 375 13.58 -8.82 -4.83
CA GLU A 375 12.18 -9.26 -4.68
C GLU A 375 12.09 -10.79 -4.50
N LYS A 376 12.87 -11.56 -5.27
CA LYS A 376 12.94 -13.03 -5.18
C LYS A 376 13.33 -13.53 -3.77
N ILE A 377 14.23 -12.81 -3.10
CA ILE A 377 14.69 -13.14 -1.74
C ILE A 377 13.67 -12.68 -0.70
N THR A 378 13.24 -11.42 -0.76
CA THR A 378 12.38 -10.81 0.26
C THR A 378 10.98 -11.44 0.30
N LEU A 379 10.41 -11.80 -0.86
CA LEU A 379 9.10 -12.46 -0.92
C LEU A 379 9.14 -13.91 -0.38
N SER A 380 10.26 -14.61 -0.57
CA SER A 380 10.49 -15.94 0.03
C SER A 380 10.62 -15.83 1.56
N LEU A 381 11.46 -14.90 2.04
CA LEU A 381 11.68 -14.63 3.46
C LEU A 381 10.41 -14.13 4.17
N ALA A 382 9.52 -13.42 3.47
CA ALA A 382 8.25 -12.94 4.01
C ALA A 382 7.42 -14.08 4.62
N CYS A 383 7.45 -15.29 4.04
CA CYS A 383 6.73 -16.46 4.58
C CYS A 383 7.13 -16.75 6.05
N LEU A 384 8.43 -16.67 6.38
CA LEU A 384 8.94 -16.86 7.74
C LEU A 384 8.54 -15.70 8.65
N ILE A 385 8.68 -14.45 8.18
CA ILE A 385 8.33 -13.25 8.96
C ILE A 385 6.84 -13.25 9.32
N PHE A 386 5.98 -13.54 8.35
CA PHE A 386 4.54 -13.63 8.56
C PHE A 386 4.14 -14.77 9.50
N PHE A 387 4.86 -15.90 9.51
CA PHE A 387 4.65 -16.93 10.52
C PHE A 387 4.98 -16.44 11.94
N PHE A 388 6.14 -15.78 12.12
CA PHE A 388 6.54 -15.21 13.42
C PHE A 388 5.66 -14.03 13.87
N ILE A 389 4.87 -13.44 12.98
CA ILE A 389 3.80 -12.51 13.34
C ILE A 389 2.52 -13.28 13.69
N GLY A 390 2.07 -14.17 12.81
CA GLY A 390 0.76 -14.82 12.90
C GLY A 390 0.62 -15.82 14.04
N ALA A 391 1.62 -16.68 14.28
CA ALA A 391 1.56 -17.70 15.32
C ALA A 391 1.43 -17.12 16.76
N PRO A 392 2.27 -16.17 17.21
CA PRO A 392 2.11 -15.58 18.54
C PRO A 392 0.82 -14.75 18.66
N LEU A 393 0.43 -14.04 17.60
CA LEU A 393 -0.78 -13.21 17.62
C LEU A 393 -2.05 -14.08 17.69
N GLY A 394 -2.09 -15.22 16.99
CA GLY A 394 -3.18 -16.20 17.07
C GLY A 394 -3.34 -16.77 18.47
N GLY A 395 -2.24 -17.15 19.14
CA GLY A 395 -2.28 -17.65 20.52
C GLY A 395 -2.70 -16.60 21.57
N ILE A 396 -2.65 -15.30 21.21
CA ILE A 396 -3.12 -14.19 22.04
C ILE A 396 -4.61 -13.90 21.78
N ILE A 397 -5.08 -13.98 20.54
CA ILE A 397 -6.47 -13.72 20.14
C ILE A 397 -7.34 -14.96 20.44
N ARG A 398 -7.59 -15.19 21.73
CA ARG A 398 -8.33 -16.37 22.26
C ARG A 398 -9.85 -16.30 22.09
N LYS A 399 -10.41 -15.15 21.68
CA LYS A 399 -11.85 -14.92 21.51
C LYS A 399 -12.08 -14.03 20.28
N GLY A 400 -13.03 -14.40 19.43
CA GLY A 400 -13.39 -13.64 18.22
C GLY A 400 -13.97 -14.44 17.05
N GLY A 401 -14.09 -15.76 17.18
CA GLY A 401 -14.53 -16.65 16.10
C GLY A 401 -13.58 -16.64 14.89
N LEU A 402 -13.98 -17.31 13.80
CA LEU A 402 -13.16 -17.43 12.58
C LEU A 402 -12.88 -16.08 11.88
N GLY A 403 -13.72 -15.06 12.10
CA GLY A 403 -13.61 -13.76 11.40
C GLY A 403 -12.48 -12.85 11.89
N MET A 404 -12.27 -12.74 13.21
CA MET A 404 -11.25 -11.81 13.76
C MET A 404 -9.82 -12.13 13.31
N PRO A 405 -9.35 -13.40 13.28
CA PRO A 405 -8.04 -13.74 12.73
C PRO A 405 -7.86 -13.32 11.27
N VAL A 406 -8.92 -13.42 10.44
CA VAL A 406 -8.89 -13.03 9.02
C VAL A 406 -8.78 -11.52 8.85
N VAL A 407 -9.59 -10.74 9.58
CA VAL A 407 -9.51 -9.26 9.50
C VAL A 407 -8.13 -8.75 9.91
N VAL A 408 -7.55 -9.32 10.97
CA VAL A 408 -6.21 -8.95 11.45
C VAL A 408 -5.12 -9.39 10.47
N SER A 409 -5.24 -10.57 9.84
CA SER A 409 -4.28 -11.02 8.82
C SER A 409 -4.26 -10.08 7.61
N VAL A 410 -5.45 -9.70 7.11
CA VAL A 410 -5.61 -8.79 5.97
C VAL A 410 -5.05 -7.40 6.30
N LEU A 411 -5.31 -6.86 7.49
CA LEU A 411 -4.77 -5.54 7.88
C LEU A 411 -3.23 -5.55 7.93
N ILE A 412 -2.62 -6.58 8.53
CA ILE A 412 -1.16 -6.71 8.59
C ILE A 412 -0.57 -6.87 7.17
N PHE A 413 -1.24 -7.64 6.30
CA PHE A 413 -0.82 -7.81 4.91
C PHE A 413 -0.96 -6.53 4.07
N ILE A 414 -2.01 -5.73 4.29
CA ILE A 414 -2.17 -4.40 3.64
C ILE A 414 -1.02 -3.47 4.06
N VAL A 415 -0.66 -3.42 5.35
CA VAL A 415 0.47 -2.61 5.84
C VAL A 415 1.79 -3.08 5.21
N TYR A 416 2.03 -4.40 5.15
CA TYR A 416 3.17 -4.96 4.41
C TYR A 416 3.19 -4.51 2.95
N TYR A 417 2.08 -4.68 2.23
CA TYR A 417 1.98 -4.39 0.80
C TYR A 417 2.22 -2.90 0.50
N ILE A 418 1.65 -2.00 1.32
CA ILE A 418 1.86 -0.56 1.20
C ILE A 418 3.33 -0.20 1.41
N ILE A 419 3.97 -0.71 2.47
CA ILE A 419 5.39 -0.43 2.75
C ILE A 419 6.27 -0.98 1.63
N ASN A 420 6.04 -2.23 1.22
CA ASN A 420 6.83 -2.91 0.19
C ASN A 420 6.74 -2.22 -1.17
N ASN A 421 5.52 -1.87 -1.61
CA ASN A 421 5.31 -1.18 -2.89
C ASN A 421 5.84 0.27 -2.85
N THR A 422 5.78 0.94 -1.68
CA THR A 422 6.39 2.26 -1.50
C THR A 422 7.92 2.16 -1.58
N GLY A 423 8.53 1.19 -0.90
CA GLY A 423 9.97 0.91 -0.95
C GLY A 423 10.46 0.61 -2.37
N PHE A 424 9.78 -0.30 -3.08
CA PHE A 424 10.03 -0.58 -4.50
C PHE A 424 9.93 0.67 -5.37
N LYS A 425 8.88 1.48 -5.21
CA LYS A 425 8.69 2.72 -5.98
C LYS A 425 9.81 3.74 -5.71
N MET A 426 10.21 3.93 -4.45
CA MET A 426 11.30 4.86 -4.10
C MET A 426 12.67 4.38 -4.60
N ALA A 427 12.93 3.07 -4.62
CA ALA A 427 14.13 2.49 -5.20
C ALA A 427 14.19 2.63 -6.74
N ARG A 428 13.08 2.29 -7.40
CA ARG A 428 12.91 2.36 -8.85
C ARG A 428 13.00 3.79 -9.37
N ASP A 429 12.38 4.75 -8.68
CA ASP A 429 12.36 6.17 -9.04
C ASP A 429 13.67 6.90 -8.64
N GLY A 430 14.75 6.16 -8.31
CA GLY A 430 16.09 6.70 -8.06
C GLY A 430 16.31 7.42 -6.73
N LYS A 431 15.26 7.57 -5.90
CA LYS A 431 15.31 8.35 -4.65
C LYS A 431 16.03 7.63 -3.53
N TRP A 432 15.84 6.32 -3.42
CA TRP A 432 16.44 5.46 -2.39
C TRP A 432 17.39 4.44 -3.02
N ILE A 433 18.37 3.98 -2.24
CA ILE A 433 19.24 2.85 -2.64
C ILE A 433 18.39 1.58 -2.74
N ILE A 434 18.64 0.75 -3.75
CA ILE A 434 17.73 -0.34 -4.16
C ILE A 434 17.61 -1.41 -3.08
N TRP A 435 18.73 -1.89 -2.52
CA TRP A 435 18.72 -2.80 -1.38
C TRP A 435 17.92 -2.22 -0.20
N MET A 436 18.08 -0.94 0.12
CA MET A 436 17.37 -0.32 1.24
C MET A 436 15.87 -0.28 0.98
N GLY A 437 15.45 0.12 -0.23
CA GLY A 437 14.05 0.19 -0.65
C GLY A 437 13.36 -1.18 -0.64
N MET A 438 14.01 -2.21 -1.17
CA MET A 438 13.45 -3.56 -1.24
C MET A 438 13.36 -4.27 0.11
N TRP A 439 14.28 -3.99 1.03
CA TRP A 439 14.30 -4.61 2.36
C TRP A 439 13.51 -3.83 3.42
N THR A 440 12.91 -2.67 3.07
CA THR A 440 12.07 -1.85 3.97
C THR A 440 11.03 -2.65 4.75
N SER A 441 10.22 -3.43 4.04
CA SER A 441 9.11 -4.20 4.58
C SER A 441 9.60 -5.25 5.58
N THR A 442 10.68 -5.95 5.22
CA THR A 442 11.39 -6.91 6.09
C THR A 442 11.97 -6.21 7.33
N ALA A 443 12.65 -5.08 7.16
CA ALA A 443 13.30 -4.34 8.25
C ALA A 443 12.30 -3.82 9.30
N VAL A 444 11.07 -3.47 8.89
CA VAL A 444 10.00 -3.06 9.80
C VAL A 444 9.31 -4.27 10.46
N LEU A 445 9.04 -5.33 9.71
CA LEU A 445 8.23 -6.46 10.18
C LEU A 445 8.99 -7.53 10.96
N ALA A 446 10.27 -7.78 10.67
CA ALA A 446 11.06 -8.76 11.43
C ALA A 446 11.22 -8.39 12.92
N PRO A 447 11.56 -7.13 13.30
CA PRO A 447 11.58 -6.73 14.71
C PRO A 447 10.21 -6.84 15.39
N LEU A 448 9.13 -6.56 14.65
CA LEU A 448 7.76 -6.65 15.15
C LEU A 448 7.31 -8.11 15.38
N GLY A 449 7.64 -9.03 14.46
CA GLY A 449 7.44 -10.47 14.64
C GLY A 449 8.28 -11.05 15.78
N ALA A 450 9.55 -10.64 15.89
CA ALA A 450 10.42 -11.02 17.02
C ALA A 450 9.86 -10.52 18.37
N PHE A 451 9.38 -9.27 18.42
CA PHE A 451 8.72 -8.69 19.59
C PHE A 451 7.46 -9.47 19.96
N PHE A 452 6.56 -9.76 19.01
CA PHE A 452 5.36 -10.56 19.29
C PHE A 452 5.69 -11.97 19.76
N THR A 453 6.68 -12.63 19.14
CA THR A 453 7.15 -13.97 19.53
C THR A 453 7.68 -13.99 20.97
N TYR A 454 8.59 -13.07 21.32
CA TYR A 454 9.10 -12.90 22.68
C TYR A 454 7.98 -12.65 23.70
N LYS A 455 7.01 -11.81 23.32
CA LYS A 455 5.92 -11.33 24.15
C LYS A 455 4.86 -12.40 24.45
N ALA A 456 4.51 -13.22 23.45
CA ALA A 456 3.61 -14.36 23.60
C ALA A 456 4.24 -15.50 24.41
N ASN A 457 5.57 -15.67 24.31
CA ASN A 457 6.30 -16.63 25.15
C ASN A 457 6.26 -16.26 26.64
N LYS A 458 6.17 -14.95 26.98
CA LYS A 458 6.08 -14.43 28.35
C LYS A 458 4.64 -14.19 28.87
N ASP A 459 3.61 -14.68 28.17
CA ASP A 459 2.18 -14.50 28.51
C ASP A 459 1.73 -13.04 28.79
N SER A 460 2.47 -12.04 28.32
CA SER A 460 2.21 -10.66 28.72
C SER A 460 0.92 -10.11 28.07
N VAL A 461 -0.03 -9.71 28.92
CA VAL A 461 -1.43 -9.34 28.63
C VAL A 461 -1.57 -7.93 28.03
N VAL A 462 -0.74 -7.59 27.05
CA VAL A 462 -0.46 -6.18 26.70
C VAL A 462 -1.45 -5.50 25.75
N PHE A 463 -2.26 -6.10 24.89
CA PHE A 463 -2.50 -7.52 24.57
C PHE A 463 -3.75 -8.07 25.30
N ASN A 464 -4.56 -7.18 25.89
CA ASN A 464 -5.97 -7.37 26.15
C ASN A 464 -6.74 -6.19 25.51
N ALA A 465 -7.71 -6.49 24.63
CA ALA A 465 -8.55 -5.49 24.00
C ALA A 465 -9.35 -4.67 25.02
N GLU A 466 -9.76 -5.27 26.14
CA GLU A 466 -10.42 -4.57 27.25
C GLU A 466 -9.47 -3.61 27.97
N ALA A 467 -8.19 -3.95 28.12
CA ALA A 467 -7.21 -3.06 28.72
C ALA A 467 -6.95 -1.83 27.84
N TYR A 468 -6.89 -2.00 26.51
CA TYR A 468 -6.85 -0.87 25.57
C TYR A 468 -8.16 -0.10 25.52
N LEU A 469 -9.32 -0.75 25.50
CA LEU A 469 -10.62 -0.07 25.58
C LEU A 469 -10.75 0.72 26.87
N HIS A 470 -10.32 0.18 28.01
CA HIS A 470 -10.32 0.86 29.29
C HIS A 470 -9.30 2.02 29.31
N TRP A 471 -8.12 1.85 28.73
CA TRP A 471 -7.14 2.94 28.55
C TRP A 471 -7.68 4.05 27.64
N ILE A 472 -8.27 3.72 26.49
CA ILE A 472 -8.92 4.65 25.56
C ILE A 472 -10.09 5.36 26.25
N LYS A 473 -10.98 4.62 26.95
CA LYS A 473 -12.07 5.20 27.75
C LYS A 473 -11.52 6.14 28.84
N LYS A 474 -10.40 5.81 29.48
CA LYS A 474 -9.73 6.65 30.49
C LYS A 474 -9.03 7.89 29.89
N VAL A 475 -8.50 7.79 28.67
CA VAL A 475 -7.86 8.89 27.93
C VAL A 475 -8.90 9.86 27.37
N LEU A 476 -9.94 9.34 26.70
CA LEU A 476 -11.07 10.11 26.17
C LEU A 476 -12.06 10.56 27.26
N GLY A 477 -11.98 9.98 28.46
CA GLY A 477 -12.93 10.23 29.54
C GLY A 477 -14.35 9.76 29.21
N ILE A 478 -14.52 8.56 28.66
CA ILE A 478 -15.84 7.95 28.49
C ILE A 478 -16.28 7.34 29.84
N ARG A 479 -17.57 7.36 30.17
CA ARG A 479 -18.09 6.80 31.44
C ARG A 479 -17.86 5.29 31.48
N SER A 480 -17.49 4.80 32.67
CA SER A 480 -17.67 3.39 33.07
C SER A 480 -18.95 3.33 33.89
N GLU A 481 -19.88 2.46 33.51
CA GLU A 481 -21.13 2.24 34.26
C GLU A 481 -20.90 1.16 35.33
N ARG A 482 -21.62 1.29 36.45
CA ARG A 482 -21.58 0.34 37.56
C ARG A 482 -22.67 -0.70 37.32
N HIS A 483 -22.30 -1.98 37.37
CA HIS A 483 -23.22 -3.10 37.22
C HIS A 483 -23.09 -4.04 38.42
N LEU A 484 -23.81 -3.71 39.50
CA LEU A 484 -24.01 -4.57 40.66
C LEU A 484 -25.22 -5.46 40.42
N PHE A 485 -24.98 -6.77 40.47
CA PHE A 485 -26.01 -7.80 40.46
C PHE A 485 -26.36 -8.22 41.89
N ARG A 486 -27.58 -8.72 42.09
CA ARG A 486 -28.00 -9.29 43.38
C ARG A 486 -27.16 -10.53 43.67
N LYS A 487 -26.48 -10.56 44.83
CA LYS A 487 -25.76 -11.74 45.31
C LYS A 487 -26.77 -12.84 45.69
N GLU A 488 -26.49 -14.07 45.27
CA GLU A 488 -27.33 -15.24 45.60
C GLU A 488 -27.17 -15.68 47.05
N VAL A 489 -25.98 -15.46 47.62
CA VAL A 489 -25.64 -15.75 49.02
C VAL A 489 -25.12 -14.48 49.69
N ILE A 490 -25.64 -14.18 50.88
CA ILE A 490 -25.27 -13.04 51.72
C ILE A 490 -24.81 -13.60 53.07
N ILE A 491 -23.57 -13.30 53.45
CA ILE A 491 -22.94 -13.82 54.69
C ILE A 491 -23.28 -12.94 55.90
N HIS A 492 -23.30 -11.61 55.69
CA HIS A 492 -23.67 -10.61 56.69
C HIS A 492 -24.65 -9.62 56.05
N ASP A 493 -25.79 -9.37 56.70
CA ASP A 493 -26.69 -8.29 56.29
C ASP A 493 -26.07 -6.91 56.65
N PRO A 494 -26.32 -5.83 55.88
CA PRO A 494 -25.79 -4.49 56.15
C PRO A 494 -26.30 -3.88 57.47
N ASP A 495 -25.53 -2.99 58.12
CA ASP A 495 -25.97 -2.27 59.33
C ASP A 495 -26.88 -1.08 58.97
N TYR A 496 -28.16 -1.38 58.76
CA TYR A 496 -29.16 -0.38 58.40
C TYR A 496 -29.39 0.73 59.44
N ALA A 497 -28.99 0.54 60.70
CA ALA A 497 -29.12 1.58 61.73
C ALA A 497 -28.00 2.63 61.63
N ARG A 498 -26.79 2.18 61.30
CA ARG A 498 -25.61 3.06 61.14
C ARG A 498 -25.53 3.71 59.77
N LEU A 499 -25.85 2.97 58.70
CA LEU A 499 -25.68 3.42 57.31
C LEU A 499 -26.24 4.82 56.99
N PRO A 500 -27.42 5.24 57.49
CA PRO A 500 -27.93 6.58 57.20
C PRO A 500 -27.02 7.73 57.65
N ALA A 501 -26.43 7.62 58.85
CA ALA A 501 -25.53 8.65 59.36
C ALA A 501 -24.21 8.71 58.58
N ASP A 502 -23.69 7.56 58.15
CA ASP A 502 -22.48 7.50 57.32
C ASP A 502 -22.71 8.04 55.89
N LEU A 503 -23.89 7.83 55.32
CA LEU A 503 -24.30 8.40 54.01
C LEU A 503 -24.54 9.91 54.08
N GLU A 504 -25.13 10.42 55.18
CA GLU A 504 -25.27 11.86 55.43
C GLU A 504 -23.89 12.53 55.60
N ALA A 505 -22.96 11.92 56.35
CA ALA A 505 -21.59 12.41 56.51
C ALA A 505 -20.76 12.36 55.19
N LEU A 506 -20.97 11.34 54.34
CA LEU A 506 -20.40 11.31 52.99
C LEU A 506 -20.96 12.44 52.12
N SER A 507 -22.26 12.73 52.22
CA SER A 507 -22.91 13.82 51.49
C SER A 507 -22.37 15.19 51.88
N GLU A 508 -22.15 15.42 53.17
CA GLU A 508 -21.50 16.63 53.68
C GLU A 508 -20.07 16.77 53.16
N SER A 509 -19.29 15.68 53.20
CA SER A 509 -17.91 15.64 52.67
C SER A 509 -17.87 16.03 51.19
N CYS A 510 -18.78 15.51 50.37
CA CYS A 510 -18.92 15.86 48.95
C CYS A 510 -19.27 17.35 48.74
N ARG A 511 -20.18 17.91 49.55
CA ARG A 511 -20.58 19.33 49.47
C ARG A 511 -19.45 20.27 49.92
N ALA A 512 -18.71 19.92 50.97
CA ALA A 512 -17.56 20.66 51.47
C ALA A 512 -16.43 20.69 50.43
N TYR A 513 -16.09 19.54 49.84
CA TYR A 513 -15.06 19.46 48.79
C TYR A 513 -15.44 20.27 47.54
N ALA A 514 -16.67 20.13 47.05
CA ALA A 514 -17.14 20.80 45.83
C ALA A 514 -17.16 22.33 45.95
N SER A 515 -17.51 22.86 47.14
CA SER A 515 -17.48 24.30 47.43
C SER A 515 -16.05 24.82 47.60
N ARG A 516 -15.21 24.16 48.41
CA ARG A 516 -13.82 24.56 48.68
C ARG A 516 -12.94 24.60 47.42
N HIS A 517 -13.04 23.61 46.54
CA HIS A 517 -12.21 23.53 45.33
C HIS A 517 -12.81 24.22 44.09
N ASN A 518 -14.02 24.80 44.22
CA ASN A 518 -14.77 25.52 43.19
C ASN A 518 -14.67 24.84 41.81
N LEU A 519 -15.13 23.59 41.76
CA LEU A 519 -14.91 22.66 40.64
C LEU A 519 -15.48 23.14 39.29
N LYS A 520 -16.41 24.10 39.31
CA LYS A 520 -17.02 24.69 38.12
C LYS A 520 -16.11 25.72 37.43
N ARG A 521 -15.11 26.28 38.14
CA ARG A 521 -14.17 27.28 37.57
C ARG A 521 -13.01 26.62 36.80
N MET A 522 -12.66 27.23 35.67
CA MET A 522 -11.53 26.86 34.82
C MET A 522 -10.20 26.96 35.60
N PRO A 523 -9.32 25.93 35.55
CA PRO A 523 -8.03 25.96 36.23
C PRO A 523 -7.04 26.90 35.53
N ASN A 524 -6.09 27.48 36.29
CA ASN A 524 -4.99 28.26 35.72
C ASN A 524 -3.96 27.31 35.07
N TYR A 525 -3.65 27.54 33.79
CA TYR A 525 -2.76 26.68 32.99
C TYR A 525 -1.38 26.50 33.63
N VAL A 526 -0.70 27.60 34.01
CA VAL A 526 0.67 27.55 34.56
C VAL A 526 0.69 26.81 35.90
N ARG A 527 -0.28 27.13 36.78
CA ARG A 527 -0.38 26.48 38.10
C ARG A 527 -0.73 24.99 38.00
N LEU A 528 -1.44 24.56 36.95
CA LEU A 528 -1.76 23.14 36.73
C LEU A 528 -0.51 22.29 36.48
N TRP A 529 0.46 22.81 35.73
CA TRP A 529 1.66 22.07 35.34
C TRP A 529 2.80 22.16 36.35
N MET A 530 2.87 23.24 37.13
CA MET A 530 3.96 23.50 38.09
C MET A 530 3.67 23.08 39.54
N ASN A 531 2.41 22.84 39.92
CA ASN A 531 2.08 22.57 41.32
C ASN A 531 2.36 21.11 41.74
N THR A 532 2.83 20.92 42.98
CA THR A 532 3.18 19.61 43.55
C THR A 532 2.12 18.99 44.46
N ASP A 533 1.08 19.73 44.84
CA ASP A 533 0.00 19.27 45.75
C ASP A 533 -0.74 18.00 45.26
N GLU A 534 -0.84 16.98 46.12
CA GLU A 534 -1.67 15.78 45.92
C GLU A 534 -3.06 15.98 46.52
N ASP A 535 -4.11 15.79 45.71
CA ASP A 535 -5.50 15.83 46.19
C ASP A 535 -5.91 14.47 46.76
N ARG A 536 -5.65 14.29 48.06
CA ARG A 536 -6.03 13.09 48.81
C ARG A 536 -7.48 13.11 49.30
N GLU A 537 -8.18 14.26 49.20
CA GLU A 537 -9.56 14.39 49.69
C GLU A 537 -10.53 13.59 48.80
N VAL A 538 -10.39 13.67 47.47
CA VAL A 538 -11.20 12.85 46.53
C VAL A 538 -10.91 11.36 46.67
N GLU A 539 -9.66 10.98 46.96
CA GLU A 539 -9.29 9.58 47.20
C GLU A 539 -9.98 9.05 48.48
N SER A 540 -10.03 9.85 49.54
CA SER A 540 -10.75 9.49 50.77
C SER A 540 -12.27 9.39 50.59
N ILE A 541 -12.89 10.33 49.84
CA ILE A 541 -14.31 10.29 49.48
C ILE A 541 -14.62 9.04 48.65
N SER A 542 -13.79 8.74 47.66
CA SER A 542 -13.96 7.55 46.82
C SER A 542 -13.83 6.25 47.64
N ALA A 543 -12.83 6.16 48.53
CA ALA A 543 -12.64 4.98 49.37
C ALA A 543 -13.84 4.76 50.30
N ARG A 544 -14.31 5.80 51.01
CA ARG A 544 -15.48 5.73 51.90
C ARG A 544 -16.76 5.36 51.13
N MET A 545 -16.95 5.93 49.94
CA MET A 545 -18.07 5.59 49.06
C MET A 545 -18.04 4.11 48.65
N GLU A 546 -16.90 3.57 48.21
CA GLU A 546 -16.81 2.15 47.83
C GLU A 546 -17.03 1.22 49.02
N THR A 547 -16.50 1.53 50.21
CA THR A 547 -16.75 0.73 51.44
C THR A 547 -18.23 0.65 51.77
N LEU A 548 -18.95 1.79 51.72
CA LEU A 548 -20.40 1.84 51.99
C LEU A 548 -21.21 1.11 50.89
N ILE A 549 -20.81 1.21 49.62
CA ILE A 549 -21.47 0.48 48.53
C ILE A 549 -21.19 -1.03 48.63
N GLU A 550 -19.99 -1.45 49.02
CA GLU A 550 -19.66 -2.86 49.24
C GLU A 550 -20.50 -3.45 50.38
N GLU A 551 -20.64 -2.74 51.50
CA GLU A 551 -21.53 -3.14 52.60
C GLU A 551 -23.00 -3.22 52.13
N MET A 552 -23.53 -2.14 51.54
CA MET A 552 -24.91 -2.11 51.02
C MET A 552 -25.17 -3.12 49.90
N SER A 553 -24.15 -3.57 49.15
CA SER A 553 -24.29 -4.60 48.10
C SER A 553 -24.71 -5.97 48.66
N ASN A 554 -24.60 -6.17 49.96
CA ASN A 554 -25.10 -7.35 50.68
C ASN A 554 -26.60 -7.24 51.02
N THR A 555 -27.34 -6.27 50.48
CA THR A 555 -28.79 -6.16 50.68
C THR A 555 -29.61 -7.19 49.89
N LYS A 556 -30.74 -7.60 50.48
CA LYS A 556 -31.77 -8.43 49.83
C LYS A 556 -32.76 -7.61 49.00
N SER A 557 -32.76 -6.27 49.14
CA SER A 557 -33.73 -5.37 48.51
C SER A 557 -33.36 -5.01 47.06
N PRO A 558 -34.19 -5.34 46.04
CA PRO A 558 -33.91 -4.95 44.66
C PRO A 558 -34.01 -3.43 44.45
N ARG A 559 -34.80 -2.72 45.27
CA ARG A 559 -34.87 -1.24 45.23
C ARG A 559 -33.53 -0.61 45.61
N LEU A 560 -32.90 -1.11 46.69
CA LEU A 560 -31.61 -0.58 47.13
C LEU A 560 -30.50 -0.90 46.11
N ILE A 561 -30.45 -2.11 45.54
CA ILE A 561 -29.52 -2.45 44.44
C ILE A 561 -29.72 -1.53 43.22
N GLY A 562 -30.98 -1.18 42.90
CA GLY A 562 -31.30 -0.19 41.87
C GLY A 562 -30.65 1.17 42.13
N VAL A 563 -30.73 1.67 43.37
CA VAL A 563 -30.06 2.92 43.78
C VAL A 563 -28.53 2.79 43.74
N LEU A 564 -27.95 1.67 44.22
CA LEU A 564 -26.49 1.45 44.20
C LEU A 564 -25.90 1.49 42.77
N ASN A 565 -26.65 1.06 41.76
CA ASN A 565 -26.25 1.15 40.35
C ASN A 565 -26.23 2.59 39.80
N THR A 566 -26.82 3.58 40.49
CA THR A 566 -26.77 4.99 40.08
C THR A 566 -25.48 5.72 40.51
N TYR A 567 -24.70 5.13 41.42
CA TYR A 567 -23.46 5.75 41.92
C TYR A 567 -22.37 5.81 40.83
N PRO A 568 -21.78 7.00 40.58
CA PRO A 568 -20.68 7.14 39.63
C PRO A 568 -19.40 6.47 40.15
N ILE A 569 -18.60 5.93 39.25
CA ILE A 569 -17.25 5.46 39.57
C ILE A 569 -16.31 6.67 39.51
N LEU A 570 -15.88 7.16 40.68
CA LEU A 570 -14.91 8.25 40.78
C LEU A 570 -13.52 7.77 40.37
N SER A 571 -12.76 8.59 39.64
CA SER A 571 -11.32 8.34 39.44
C SER A 571 -10.49 9.45 40.09
N ALA A 572 -9.93 9.14 41.26
CA ALA A 572 -9.34 10.10 42.20
C ALA A 572 -8.11 10.88 41.70
N GLN A 573 -7.53 10.52 40.55
CA GLN A 573 -6.29 11.15 40.04
C GLN A 573 -6.49 11.93 38.72
N ALA A 574 -7.66 11.85 38.08
CA ALA A 574 -7.85 12.37 36.71
C ALA A 574 -8.15 13.88 36.63
N HIS A 575 -8.55 14.51 37.73
CA HIS A 575 -8.85 15.96 37.82
C HIS A 575 -7.65 16.84 38.14
N VAL A 576 -6.50 16.25 38.50
CA VAL A 576 -5.30 16.99 38.95
C VAL A 576 -4.19 17.00 37.89
N ARG A 577 -3.72 15.83 37.42
CA ARG A 577 -2.57 15.72 36.49
C ARG A 577 -2.71 14.55 35.51
N PRO A 578 -2.06 14.59 34.33
CA PRO A 578 -2.03 13.44 33.42
C PRO A 578 -1.00 12.37 33.81
N PHE A 579 0.15 12.73 34.41
CA PHE A 579 1.22 11.78 34.76
C PHE A 579 1.66 11.90 36.23
N ARG A 580 2.18 10.81 36.79
CA ARG A 580 2.75 10.79 38.16
C ARG A 580 4.15 11.43 38.24
N LEU A 581 4.95 11.33 37.17
CA LEU A 581 6.28 11.91 37.11
C LEU A 581 6.20 13.41 36.82
N TYR A 582 6.78 14.23 37.70
CA TYR A 582 6.75 15.70 37.61
C TYR A 582 7.29 16.22 36.26
N TRP A 583 8.43 15.73 35.81
CA TRP A 583 9.08 16.18 34.57
C TRP A 583 8.24 15.91 33.31
N LEU A 584 7.46 14.82 33.27
CA LEU A 584 6.53 14.54 32.16
C LEU A 584 5.39 15.54 32.12
N ASN A 585 4.87 15.98 33.27
CA ASN A 585 3.85 17.03 33.33
C ASN A 585 4.41 18.36 32.80
N VAL A 586 5.63 18.75 33.23
CA VAL A 586 6.29 19.98 32.72
C VAL A 586 6.53 19.89 31.21
N ALA A 587 7.05 18.77 30.70
CA ALA A 587 7.28 18.56 29.27
C ALA A 587 5.99 18.62 28.45
N CYS A 588 4.88 18.03 28.92
CA CYS A 588 3.58 18.15 28.28
C CYS A 588 2.99 19.56 28.35
N GLY A 589 3.25 20.32 29.42
CA GLY A 589 2.85 21.72 29.52
C GLY A 589 3.59 22.65 28.54
N VAL A 590 4.85 22.34 28.22
CA VAL A 590 5.68 23.04 27.23
C VAL A 590 5.29 22.66 25.79
N LEU A 591 4.95 21.40 25.53
CA LEU A 591 4.48 20.93 24.22
C LEU A 591 3.02 21.36 23.97
N LEU A 592 2.86 22.62 23.57
CA LEU A 592 1.58 23.35 23.42
C LEU A 592 0.39 22.54 22.84
N PRO A 593 0.52 21.75 21.75
CA PRO A 593 -0.60 20.94 21.22
C PRO A 593 -1.06 19.84 22.20
N VAL A 594 -0.10 19.19 22.86
CA VAL A 594 -0.34 18.11 23.83
C VAL A 594 -0.84 18.70 25.15
N GLY A 595 -0.24 19.81 25.58
CA GLY A 595 -0.64 20.55 26.79
C GLY A 595 -2.07 21.07 26.72
N LEU A 596 -2.49 21.67 25.60
CA LEU A 596 -3.88 22.12 25.41
C LEU A 596 -4.86 20.95 25.47
N PHE A 597 -4.57 19.82 24.80
CA PHE A 597 -5.43 18.64 24.83
C PHE A 597 -5.66 18.14 26.28
N PHE A 598 -4.59 17.97 27.05
CA PHE A 598 -4.70 17.54 28.44
C PHE A 598 -5.35 18.59 29.36
N PHE A 599 -5.15 19.88 29.09
CA PHE A 599 -5.76 20.98 29.84
C PHE A 599 -7.28 21.02 29.67
N PHE A 600 -7.78 20.99 28.43
CA PHE A 600 -9.23 20.92 28.17
C PHE A 600 -9.85 19.64 28.74
N ARG A 601 -9.14 18.50 28.65
CA ARG A 601 -9.56 17.23 29.26
C ARG A 601 -9.69 17.34 30.79
N ILE A 602 -8.73 17.96 31.47
CA ILE A 602 -8.75 18.15 32.93
C ILE A 602 -9.89 19.09 33.33
N TRP A 603 -10.12 20.18 32.62
CA TRP A 603 -11.25 21.08 32.89
C TRP A 603 -12.60 20.38 32.69
N ALA A 604 -12.77 19.63 31.60
CA ALA A 604 -13.96 18.80 31.38
C ALA A 604 -14.15 17.74 32.49
N TYR A 605 -13.06 17.21 33.04
CA TYR A 605 -13.11 16.30 34.18
C TYR A 605 -13.47 17.00 35.51
N ARG A 606 -12.99 18.23 35.78
CA ARG A 606 -13.43 19.01 36.97
C ARG A 606 -14.93 19.33 36.93
N LEU A 607 -15.44 19.75 35.76
CA LEU A 607 -16.87 19.98 35.53
C LEU A 607 -17.70 18.70 35.74
N ARG A 608 -17.15 17.55 35.33
CA ARG A 608 -17.78 16.24 35.54
C ARG A 608 -17.77 15.83 37.01
N LEU A 609 -16.63 15.96 37.69
CA LEU A 609 -16.49 15.65 39.11
C LEU A 609 -17.51 16.43 39.94
N SER A 610 -17.77 17.71 39.61
CA SER A 610 -18.86 18.47 40.23
C SER A 610 -20.25 17.81 40.07
N LYS A 611 -20.57 17.29 38.88
CA LYS A 611 -21.84 16.61 38.61
C LYS A 611 -21.90 15.22 39.25
N ASP A 612 -20.76 14.54 39.36
CA ASP A 612 -20.67 13.23 40.01
C ASP A 612 -20.80 13.37 41.54
N MET A 613 -20.26 14.44 42.14
CA MET A 613 -20.52 14.79 43.55
C MET A 613 -22.00 15.13 43.80
N GLU A 614 -22.63 15.92 42.94
CA GLU A 614 -24.09 16.19 42.99
C GLU A 614 -24.91 14.89 42.87
N ARG A 615 -24.47 13.93 42.05
CA ARG A 615 -25.10 12.60 41.92
C ARG A 615 -24.91 11.72 43.14
N ILE A 616 -23.73 11.71 43.76
CA ILE A 616 -23.47 10.95 45.01
C ILE A 616 -24.39 11.45 46.12
N VAL A 617 -24.50 12.77 46.30
CA VAL A 617 -25.43 13.35 47.29
C VAL A 617 -26.87 12.88 47.04
N LYS A 618 -27.35 12.92 45.79
CA LYS A 618 -28.69 12.42 45.48
C LYS A 618 -28.85 10.92 45.71
N ALA A 619 -27.87 10.10 45.31
CA ALA A 619 -27.91 8.65 45.49
C ALA A 619 -27.80 8.23 46.97
N ASN A 620 -27.12 9.03 47.80
CA ASN A 620 -27.12 8.91 49.26
C ASN A 620 -28.53 9.22 49.82
N GLU A 621 -29.15 10.33 49.41
CA GLU A 621 -30.52 10.72 49.82
C GLU A 621 -31.56 9.65 49.43
N ASP A 622 -31.52 9.15 48.18
CA ASP A 622 -32.37 8.07 47.68
C ASP A 622 -32.12 6.75 48.46
N ALA A 623 -30.87 6.42 48.79
CA ALA A 623 -30.53 5.23 49.58
C ALA A 623 -31.03 5.33 51.03
N VAL A 624 -30.85 6.49 51.69
CA VAL A 624 -31.37 6.75 53.04
C VAL A 624 -32.89 6.64 53.08
N TYR A 625 -33.59 7.14 52.06
CA TYR A 625 -35.05 6.99 51.95
C TYR A 625 -35.47 5.52 51.84
N VAL A 626 -34.79 4.73 50.99
CA VAL A 626 -35.05 3.28 50.86
C VAL A 626 -34.77 2.55 52.18
N ILE A 627 -33.66 2.82 52.85
CA ILE A 627 -33.31 2.21 54.14
C ILE A 627 -34.37 2.53 55.21
N ARG A 628 -34.73 3.80 55.39
CA ARG A 628 -35.77 4.23 56.35
C ARG A 628 -37.16 3.66 56.00
N SER A 629 -37.46 3.40 54.72
CA SER A 629 -38.70 2.71 54.34
C SER A 629 -38.69 1.22 54.72
N MET A 630 -37.55 0.54 54.56
CA MET A 630 -37.39 -0.87 54.93
C MET A 630 -37.41 -1.11 56.44
N GLU A 631 -37.05 -0.11 57.23
CA GLU A 631 -37.16 -0.12 58.70
C GLU A 631 -38.60 0.12 59.19
N LYS A 632 -39.44 0.75 58.36
CA LYS A 632 -40.85 1.05 58.67
C LYS A 632 -41.83 -0.05 58.23
N ASP A 633 -41.39 -0.90 57.31
CA ASP A 633 -42.09 -2.11 56.85
C ASP A 633 -41.69 -3.38 57.67
N ARG A 634 -40.88 -3.20 58.73
CA ARG A 634 -40.43 -4.24 59.67
C ARG A 634 -41.15 -4.13 61.02
#